data_AF-A0A813G5H5-F1
#
_entry.id   AF-A0A813G5H5-F1
#
_cell.length_a   1.000
_cell.length_b   1.000
_cell.length_c   1.000
_cell.angle_alpha   90.00
_cell.angle_beta   90.00
_cell.angle_gamma   90.00
#
_symmetry.space_group_name_H-M   'P 1'
#
loop_
_entity.id
_entity.type
_entity.pdbx_description
1 polymer ?
#
loop_
_entity_poly.entity_id
_entity_poly.type
_entity_poly.pdbx_seq_one_letter_code
_entity_poly.pdbx_strand_id
1 'polypeptide(L)'
;MALLNLVTAVICQKLISTASSFEAAPQNFEANTPGAFKKDCEILRDDLRQAFEDISRDNERDASARRFTEFDRFGFQGFAELLEHSQMQNLFDAWEVSTDLKKKQLFELLDRRQNGLLDLEDLAQGILRVRGSTNRCHSLLLQKDLMSCNREEVKSIGKLEKEFIAKAKADFSKVEANFAHQLNGLEAFVE
;
A
#
# COMPACT_ATOMS: atom_id res chain seq x y z
N MET A 1 -9.52 15.66 -21.04
CA MET A 1 -9.70 16.61 -19.92
C MET A 1 -11.16 16.75 -19.46
N ALA A 2 -12.15 16.89 -20.35
CA ALA A 2 -13.56 17.11 -19.94
C ALA A 2 -14.24 15.93 -19.21
N LEU A 3 -13.90 14.67 -19.56
CA LEU A 3 -14.48 13.47 -18.95
C LEU A 3 -14.13 13.28 -17.46
N LEU A 4 -12.91 13.67 -17.06
CA LEU A 4 -12.47 13.54 -15.66
C LEU A 4 -13.20 14.52 -14.74
N ASN A 5 -13.49 15.72 -15.22
CA ASN A 5 -14.27 16.71 -14.48
C ASN A 5 -15.74 16.29 -14.36
N LEU A 6 -16.29 15.65 -15.39
CA LEU A 6 -17.66 15.14 -15.36
C LEU A 6 -17.82 13.98 -14.37
N VAL A 7 -16.88 13.02 -14.37
CA VAL A 7 -16.92 11.89 -13.42
C VAL A 7 -16.72 12.40 -11.99
N THR A 8 -15.80 13.32 -11.76
CA THR A 8 -15.59 13.94 -10.44
C THR A 8 -16.84 14.71 -9.99
N ALA A 9 -17.47 15.49 -10.87
CA ALA A 9 -18.69 16.23 -10.57
C ALA A 9 -19.88 15.30 -10.26
N VAL A 10 -20.05 14.22 -11.01
CA VAL A 10 -21.13 13.24 -10.80
C VAL A 10 -20.91 12.47 -9.48
N ILE A 11 -19.67 12.15 -9.13
CA ILE A 11 -19.34 11.51 -7.85
C ILE A 11 -19.59 12.47 -6.69
N CYS A 12 -19.15 13.74 -6.80
CA CYS A 12 -19.45 14.77 -5.78
C CYS A 12 -20.96 15.00 -5.64
N GLN A 13 -21.71 15.04 -6.74
CA GLN A 13 -23.16 15.23 -6.70
C GLN A 13 -23.88 14.03 -6.08
N LYS A 14 -23.44 12.80 -6.37
CA LYS A 14 -23.95 11.60 -5.68
C LYS A 14 -23.65 11.66 -4.19
N LEU A 15 -22.41 11.97 -3.80
CA LEU A 15 -22.00 12.08 -2.39
C LEU A 15 -22.77 13.16 -1.62
N ILE A 16 -23.04 14.30 -2.25
CA ILE A 16 -23.86 15.37 -1.66
C ILE A 16 -25.32 14.92 -1.54
N SER A 17 -25.85 14.20 -2.53
CA SER A 17 -27.22 13.69 -2.51
C SER A 17 -27.43 12.56 -1.49
N THR A 18 -26.41 11.73 -1.22
CA THR A 18 -26.45 10.77 -0.11
C THR A 18 -26.24 11.43 1.25
N ALA A 19 -25.56 12.58 1.30
CA ALA A 19 -25.36 13.33 2.54
C ALA A 19 -26.63 14.08 2.97
N SER A 20 -27.40 14.63 2.01
CA SER A 20 -28.66 15.33 2.29
C SER A 20 -29.83 14.41 2.62
N SER A 21 -29.75 13.11 2.26
CA SER A 21 -30.80 12.13 2.59
C SER A 21 -30.71 11.53 3.99
N PHE A 22 -29.80 12.01 4.87
CA PHE A 22 -29.47 11.37 6.15
C PHE A 22 -29.61 12.30 7.39
N GLU A 23 -30.41 13.37 7.30
CA GLU A 23 -30.68 14.32 8.40
C GLU A 23 -31.47 13.75 9.61
N ALA A 24 -31.49 12.43 9.82
CA ALA A 24 -32.20 11.82 10.93
C ALA A 24 -31.37 10.76 11.68
N ALA A 25 -30.21 11.14 12.22
CA ALA A 25 -29.64 10.48 13.40
C ALA A 25 -28.54 11.33 14.05
N PRO A 26 -28.72 11.82 15.30
CA PRO A 26 -27.66 12.44 16.06
C PRO A 26 -27.01 11.39 16.96
N GLN A 27 -25.89 10.78 16.54
CA GLN A 27 -25.07 9.97 17.46
C GLN A 27 -23.58 10.16 17.22
N ASN A 28 -22.93 10.74 18.25
CA ASN A 28 -21.53 10.61 18.63
C ASN A 28 -20.45 11.20 17.71
N PHE A 29 -20.36 12.52 17.73
CA PHE A 29 -19.24 13.28 17.14
C PHE A 29 -18.00 13.38 18.07
N GLU A 30 -18.05 12.82 19.29
CA GLU A 30 -16.98 12.98 20.29
C GLU A 30 -15.76 12.03 20.13
N ALA A 31 -15.82 11.00 19.28
CA ALA A 31 -14.74 10.03 19.11
C ALA A 31 -13.57 10.51 18.22
N ASN A 32 -13.65 11.72 17.62
CA ASN A 32 -12.74 12.17 16.56
C ASN A 32 -11.76 13.27 17.02
N THR A 33 -11.10 13.10 18.18
CA THR A 33 -9.98 13.97 18.56
C THR A 33 -8.64 13.30 18.24
N PRO A 34 -7.61 14.04 17.76
CA PRO A 34 -6.26 13.49 17.51
C PRO A 34 -5.64 12.75 18.70
N GLY A 35 -6.06 13.08 19.93
CA GLY A 35 -5.65 12.38 21.15
C GLY A 35 -6.21 10.97 21.28
N ALA A 36 -7.44 10.72 20.82
CA ALA A 36 -8.05 9.39 20.82
C ALA A 36 -7.30 8.44 19.88
N PHE A 37 -6.99 8.89 18.66
CA PHE A 37 -6.20 8.10 17.70
C PHE A 37 -4.83 7.71 18.25
N LYS A 38 -4.13 8.66 18.91
CA LYS A 38 -2.83 8.37 19.50
C LYS A 38 -2.92 7.32 20.61
N LYS A 39 -3.95 7.42 21.45
CA LYS A 39 -4.20 6.44 22.53
C LYS A 39 -4.53 5.07 21.96
N ASP A 40 -5.36 5.00 20.93
CA ASP A 40 -5.71 3.74 20.26
C ASP A 40 -4.49 3.10 19.58
N CYS A 41 -3.60 3.91 18.97
CA CYS A 41 -2.32 3.44 18.45
C CYS A 41 -1.45 2.82 19.55
N GLU A 42 -1.36 3.47 20.71
CA GLU A 42 -0.55 2.97 21.82
C GLU A 42 -1.09 1.62 22.35
N ILE A 43 -2.41 1.51 22.53
CA ILE A 43 -3.06 0.26 22.97
C ILE A 43 -2.85 -0.85 21.94
N LEU A 44 -3.14 -0.59 20.66
CA LEU A 44 -2.97 -1.58 19.61
C LEU A 44 -1.51 -2.03 19.46
N ARG A 45 -0.56 -1.12 19.62
CA ARG A 45 0.86 -1.48 19.56
C ARG A 45 1.26 -2.43 20.69
N ASP A 46 0.72 -2.22 21.88
CA ASP A 46 0.98 -3.09 23.03
C ASP A 46 0.30 -4.47 22.82
N ASP A 47 -0.92 -4.50 22.28
CA ASP A 47 -1.61 -5.75 21.89
C ASP A 47 -0.83 -6.53 20.82
N LEU A 48 -0.34 -5.83 19.80
CA LEU A 48 0.50 -6.41 18.75
C LEU A 48 1.75 -7.02 19.36
N ARG A 49 2.46 -6.28 20.24
CA ARG A 49 3.64 -6.79 20.92
C ARG A 49 3.34 -8.08 21.69
N GLN A 50 2.22 -8.13 22.41
CA GLN A 50 1.80 -9.33 23.12
C GLN A 50 1.54 -10.49 22.17
N ALA A 51 0.80 -10.28 21.08
CA ALA A 51 0.54 -11.32 20.08
C ALA A 51 1.84 -11.86 19.45
N PHE A 52 2.80 -10.97 19.19
CA PHE A 52 4.12 -11.30 18.69
C PHE A 52 4.95 -12.14 19.68
N GLU A 53 4.89 -11.83 20.97
CA GLU A 53 5.52 -12.63 22.03
C GLU A 53 4.88 -14.03 22.14
N ASP A 54 3.56 -14.11 22.04
CA ASP A 54 2.82 -15.37 22.11
C ASP A 54 3.15 -16.27 20.91
N ILE A 55 3.20 -15.71 19.69
CA ILE A 55 3.63 -16.42 18.48
C ILE A 55 5.07 -16.93 18.62
N SER A 56 5.95 -16.14 19.22
CA SER A 56 7.35 -16.52 19.40
C SER A 56 7.50 -17.66 20.39
N ARG A 57 6.69 -17.68 21.47
CA ARG A 57 6.63 -18.79 22.43
C ARG A 57 6.13 -20.09 21.81
N ASP A 58 5.15 -20.01 20.92
CA ASP A 58 4.66 -21.18 20.20
C ASP A 58 5.71 -21.72 19.23
N ASN A 59 6.43 -20.83 18.54
CA ASN A 59 7.52 -21.21 17.64
C ASN A 59 8.73 -21.81 18.38
N GLU A 60 9.02 -21.45 19.63
CA GLU A 60 10.09 -22.10 20.41
C GLU A 60 9.78 -23.55 20.78
N ARG A 61 8.49 -23.92 20.84
CA ARG A 61 8.08 -25.32 21.04
C ARG A 61 8.24 -26.15 19.78
N ASP A 62 8.22 -25.51 18.62
CA ASP A 62 8.43 -26.15 17.33
C ASP A 62 9.87 -25.92 16.86
N ALA A 63 10.76 -26.89 17.09
CA ALA A 63 12.21 -26.79 16.82
C ALA A 63 12.60 -26.52 15.35
N SER A 64 11.62 -26.41 14.44
CA SER A 64 11.76 -26.12 13.02
C SER A 64 11.21 -24.74 12.60
N ALA A 65 10.56 -24.01 13.50
CA ALA A 65 10.01 -22.69 13.22
C ALA A 65 11.12 -21.62 13.24
N ARG A 66 11.15 -20.79 12.19
CA ARG A 66 12.07 -19.65 12.10
C ARG A 66 11.75 -18.69 13.23
N ARG A 67 12.76 -18.33 14.03
CA ARG A 67 12.65 -17.29 15.04
C ARG A 67 12.26 -15.96 14.38
N PHE A 68 11.11 -15.42 14.76
CA PHE A 68 10.78 -14.00 14.58
C PHE A 68 11.62 -13.16 15.57
N THR A 69 12.95 -13.15 15.42
CA THR A 69 13.86 -12.42 16.32
C THR A 69 14.09 -10.96 15.91
N GLU A 70 13.63 -10.55 14.73
CA GLU A 70 13.71 -9.16 14.27
C GLU A 70 12.34 -8.49 14.38
N PHE A 71 11.91 -8.21 15.62
CA PHE A 71 10.68 -7.46 15.91
C PHE A 71 10.68 -6.02 15.41
N ASP A 72 11.81 -5.53 14.90
CA ASP A 72 11.91 -4.15 14.44
C ASP A 72 11.38 -3.97 13.02
N ARG A 73 11.60 -4.92 12.09
CA ARG A 73 11.21 -4.77 10.67
C ARG A 73 11.01 -6.12 9.98
N PHE A 74 9.91 -6.27 9.25
CA PHE A 74 9.64 -7.46 8.43
C PHE A 74 9.07 -7.09 7.06
N GLY A 75 9.46 -7.85 6.03
CA GLY A 75 8.95 -7.67 4.66
C GLY A 75 7.64 -8.41 4.41
N PHE A 76 7.18 -8.39 3.15
CA PHE A 76 5.92 -9.01 2.73
C PHE A 76 5.78 -10.48 3.13
N GLN A 77 6.85 -11.26 2.99
CA GLN A 77 6.82 -12.69 3.34
C GLN A 77 6.58 -12.89 4.85
N GLY A 78 7.30 -12.14 5.70
CA GLY A 78 7.11 -12.19 7.14
C GLY A 78 5.72 -11.72 7.56
N PHE A 79 5.18 -10.71 6.88
CA PHE A 79 3.79 -10.28 7.11
C PHE A 79 2.76 -11.33 6.67
N ALA A 80 2.98 -11.99 5.54
CA ALA A 80 2.07 -13.01 5.02
C ALA A 80 2.02 -14.24 5.95
N GLU A 81 3.16 -14.63 6.50
CA GLU A 81 3.31 -15.67 7.54
C GLU A 81 2.67 -15.22 8.86
N LEU A 82 2.88 -13.97 9.28
CA LEU A 82 2.28 -13.40 10.48
C LEU A 82 0.75 -13.49 10.46
N LEU A 83 0.11 -13.19 9.32
CA LEU A 83 -1.33 -13.27 9.14
C LEU A 83 -1.89 -14.71 9.14
N GLU A 84 -1.03 -15.73 9.08
CA GLU A 84 -1.45 -17.14 9.17
C GLU A 84 -1.53 -17.62 10.63
N HIS A 85 -0.92 -16.89 11.57
CA HIS A 85 -1.01 -17.20 12.98
C HIS A 85 -2.38 -16.82 13.55
N SER A 86 -3.00 -17.75 14.29
CA SER A 86 -4.30 -17.55 14.92
C SER A 86 -4.34 -16.34 15.86
N GLN A 87 -3.24 -16.06 16.55
CA GLN A 87 -3.11 -14.90 17.45
C GLN A 87 -3.28 -13.59 16.68
N MET A 88 -2.67 -13.49 15.51
CA MET A 88 -2.77 -12.30 14.67
C MET A 88 -4.16 -12.17 14.05
N GLN A 89 -4.75 -13.28 13.61
CA GLN A 89 -6.14 -13.28 13.10
C GLN A 89 -7.14 -12.83 14.18
N ASN A 90 -7.02 -13.37 15.40
CA ASN A 90 -7.85 -12.98 16.53
C ASN A 90 -7.69 -11.48 16.86
N LEU A 91 -6.48 -10.94 16.74
CA LEU A 91 -6.22 -9.52 16.95
C LEU A 91 -6.90 -8.69 15.84
N PHE A 92 -6.77 -9.08 14.58
CA PHE A 92 -7.46 -8.40 13.48
C PHE A 92 -8.99 -8.42 13.65
N ASP A 93 -9.54 -9.54 14.09
CA ASP A 93 -10.97 -9.67 14.37
C ASP A 93 -11.42 -8.81 15.57
N ALA A 94 -10.65 -8.81 16.66
CA ALA A 94 -10.92 -7.99 17.85
C ALA A 94 -10.90 -6.49 17.53
N TRP A 95 -10.04 -6.10 16.59
CA TRP A 95 -9.94 -4.73 16.08
C TRP A 95 -10.84 -4.48 14.86
N GLU A 96 -11.75 -5.39 14.51
CA GLU A 96 -12.72 -5.25 13.41
C GLU A 96 -12.07 -4.88 12.06
N VAL A 97 -10.88 -5.42 11.79
CA VAL A 97 -10.17 -5.19 10.54
C VAL A 97 -10.57 -6.23 9.52
N SER A 98 -11.26 -5.80 8.46
CA SER A 98 -11.61 -6.68 7.35
C SER A 98 -10.35 -7.28 6.70
N THR A 99 -10.16 -8.58 6.90
CA THR A 99 -9.12 -9.39 6.24
C THR A 99 -9.51 -9.83 4.83
N ASP A 100 -10.66 -9.36 4.31
CA ASP A 100 -11.14 -9.61 2.94
C ASP A 100 -10.21 -9.06 1.85
N LEU A 101 -9.31 -8.14 2.21
CA LEU A 101 -8.26 -7.63 1.34
C LEU A 101 -7.18 -8.69 1.11
N LYS A 102 -6.70 -8.82 -0.14
CA LYS A 102 -5.57 -9.69 -0.44
C LYS A 102 -4.35 -9.25 0.40
N LYS A 103 -3.64 -10.20 1.02
CA LYS A 103 -2.46 -9.95 1.87
C LYS A 103 -1.48 -8.93 1.27
N LYS A 104 -1.26 -8.99 -0.05
CA LYS A 104 -0.39 -8.05 -0.78
C LYS A 104 -0.90 -6.60 -0.77
N GLN A 105 -2.19 -6.40 -1.01
CA GLN A 105 -2.80 -5.07 -1.00
C GLN A 105 -2.83 -4.49 0.41
N LEU A 106 -3.08 -5.34 1.40
CA LEU A 106 -3.00 -4.95 2.80
C LEU A 106 -1.57 -4.53 3.17
N PHE A 107 -0.56 -5.33 2.80
CA PHE A 107 0.85 -4.98 3.03
C PHE A 107 1.24 -3.63 2.42
N GLU A 108 0.89 -3.39 1.15
CA GLU A 108 1.17 -2.14 0.44
C GLU A 108 0.49 -0.93 1.09
N LEU A 109 -0.69 -1.13 1.71
CA LEU A 109 -1.39 -0.08 2.43
C LEU A 109 -0.74 0.23 3.80
N LEU A 110 -0.17 -0.78 4.44
CA LEU A 110 0.53 -0.66 5.72
C LEU A 110 1.94 -0.06 5.52
N ASP A 111 2.61 -0.34 4.38
CA ASP A 111 3.95 0.16 4.06
C ASP A 111 3.90 1.61 3.56
N ARG A 112 3.68 2.54 4.50
CA ARG A 112 3.59 3.97 4.19
C ARG A 112 4.89 4.57 3.68
N ARG A 113 6.02 3.95 4.01
CA ARG A 113 7.37 4.43 3.63
C ARG A 113 7.80 3.90 2.28
N GLN A 114 7.07 2.93 1.72
CA GLN A 114 7.37 2.25 0.46
C GLN A 114 8.80 1.71 0.43
N ASN A 115 9.30 1.26 1.58
CA ASN A 115 10.63 0.70 1.71
C ASN A 115 10.61 -0.84 1.67
N GLY A 116 9.42 -1.44 1.54
CA GLY A 116 9.21 -2.89 1.53
C GLY A 116 9.33 -3.53 2.90
N LEU A 117 9.34 -2.76 3.99
CA LEU A 117 9.51 -3.21 5.36
C LEU A 117 8.47 -2.56 6.27
N LEU A 118 7.79 -3.38 7.07
CA LEU A 118 6.88 -2.94 8.11
C LEU A 118 7.55 -3.02 9.47
N ASP A 119 7.47 -1.93 10.24
CA ASP A 119 7.72 -1.96 11.68
C ASP A 119 6.39 -2.04 12.46
N LEU A 120 6.48 -2.26 13.78
CA LEU A 120 5.30 -2.34 14.65
C LEU A 120 4.45 -1.06 14.62
N GLU A 121 5.08 0.10 14.41
CA GLU A 121 4.40 1.38 14.34
C GLU A 121 3.61 1.52 13.04
N ASP A 122 4.22 1.16 11.92
CA ASP A 122 3.58 1.11 10.59
C ASP A 122 2.41 0.11 10.61
N LEU A 123 2.56 -1.02 11.29
CA LEU A 123 1.51 -2.01 11.47
C LEU A 123 0.34 -1.47 12.32
N ALA A 124 0.61 -0.91 13.50
CA ALA A 124 -0.43 -0.37 14.38
C ALA A 124 -1.20 0.79 13.72
N GLN A 125 -0.47 1.77 13.17
CA GLN A 125 -1.09 2.89 12.49
C GLN A 125 -1.86 2.44 11.25
N GLY A 126 -1.31 1.49 10.51
CA GLY A 126 -1.91 0.94 9.31
C GLY A 126 -3.22 0.21 9.59
N ILE A 127 -3.23 -0.67 10.60
CA ILE A 127 -4.43 -1.40 11.06
C ILE A 127 -5.53 -0.43 11.48
N LEU A 128 -5.22 0.61 12.26
CA LEU A 128 -6.23 1.60 12.67
C LEU A 128 -6.82 2.41 11.50
N ARG A 129 -6.03 2.62 10.44
CA ARG A 129 -6.54 3.27 9.22
C ARG A 129 -7.48 2.36 8.44
N VAL A 130 -7.12 1.07 8.32
CA VAL A 130 -7.96 0.06 7.67
C VAL A 130 -9.26 -0.12 8.46
N ARG A 131 -9.16 -0.31 9.78
CA ARG A 131 -10.28 -0.37 10.71
C ARG A 131 -11.22 0.81 10.56
N GLY A 132 -10.65 2.01 10.50
CA GLY A 132 -11.40 3.25 10.41
C GLY A 132 -12.26 3.36 9.14
N SER A 133 -12.11 2.50 8.13
CA SER A 133 -12.96 2.51 6.93
C SER A 133 -14.46 2.36 7.22
N THR A 134 -14.87 1.98 8.43
CA THR A 134 -16.27 2.01 8.91
C THR A 134 -16.73 3.39 9.43
N ASN A 135 -15.80 4.29 9.82
CA ASN A 135 -16.07 5.65 10.27
C ASN A 135 -15.61 6.71 9.24
N ARG A 136 -16.49 7.67 8.90
CA ARG A 136 -16.38 8.59 7.74
C ARG A 136 -15.04 9.34 7.61
N CYS A 137 -14.31 9.58 8.69
CA CYS A 137 -13.04 10.32 8.67
C CYS A 137 -11.86 9.49 8.11
N HIS A 138 -11.78 8.20 8.43
CA HIS A 138 -10.66 7.36 8.00
C HIS A 138 -10.87 6.78 6.59
N SER A 139 -12.11 6.69 6.10
CA SER A 139 -12.39 6.41 4.68
C SER A 139 -11.77 7.48 3.76
N LEU A 140 -11.75 8.75 4.17
CA LEU A 140 -11.06 9.83 3.44
C LEU A 140 -9.53 9.70 3.51
N LEU A 141 -8.98 9.20 4.61
CA LEU A 141 -7.54 8.91 4.74
C LEU A 141 -7.13 7.72 3.88
N LEU A 142 -7.93 6.65 3.87
CA LEU A 142 -7.75 5.50 2.98
C LEU A 142 -7.82 5.95 1.51
N GLN A 143 -8.80 6.79 1.16
CA GLN A 143 -8.95 7.31 -0.20
C GLN A 143 -7.77 8.21 -0.59
N LYS A 144 -7.24 9.03 0.32
CA LYS A 144 -6.03 9.82 0.11
C LYS A 144 -4.80 8.92 -0.07
N ASP A 145 -4.65 7.90 0.75
CA ASP A 145 -3.50 6.99 0.69
C ASP A 145 -3.56 6.16 -0.61
N LEU A 146 -4.74 5.68 -1.03
CA LEU A 146 -4.96 5.04 -2.35
C LEU A 146 -4.60 5.98 -3.52
N MET A 147 -5.03 7.24 -3.46
CA MET A 147 -4.66 8.24 -4.46
C MET A 147 -3.16 8.53 -4.47
N SER A 148 -2.50 8.45 -3.32
CA SER A 148 -1.06 8.66 -3.19
C SER A 148 -0.27 7.48 -3.78
N CYS A 149 -0.68 6.24 -3.49
CA CYS A 149 -0.11 5.04 -4.10
C CYS A 149 -0.29 5.07 -5.62
N ASN A 150 -1.50 5.33 -6.13
CA ASN A 150 -1.74 5.44 -7.57
C ASN A 150 -0.89 6.54 -8.21
N ARG A 151 -0.65 7.66 -7.52
CA ARG A 151 0.18 8.75 -8.04
C ARG A 151 1.64 8.35 -8.15
N GLU A 152 2.17 7.59 -7.20
CA GLU A 152 3.53 7.06 -7.27
C GLU A 152 3.68 5.98 -8.34
N GLU A 153 2.68 5.11 -8.52
CA GLU A 153 2.64 4.17 -9.65
C GLU A 153 2.63 4.88 -11.01
N VAL A 154 1.85 5.95 -11.16
CA VAL A 154 1.85 6.74 -12.40
C VAL A 154 3.22 7.38 -12.65
N LYS A 155 3.90 7.83 -11.58
CA LYS A 155 5.27 8.36 -11.71
C LYS A 155 6.28 7.26 -12.10
N SER A 156 6.16 6.06 -11.55
CA SER A 156 7.08 4.96 -11.87
C SER A 156 6.89 4.50 -13.31
N ILE A 157 5.66 4.41 -13.80
CA ILE A 157 5.35 4.16 -15.22
C ILE A 157 5.98 5.24 -16.11
N GLY A 158 5.87 6.52 -15.74
CA GLY A 158 6.48 7.61 -16.50
C GLY A 158 8.02 7.58 -16.53
N LYS A 159 8.67 7.00 -15.52
CA LYS A 159 10.13 6.76 -15.54
C LYS A 159 10.48 5.62 -16.49
N LEU A 160 9.77 4.50 -16.39
CA LEU A 160 9.91 3.35 -17.29
C LEU A 160 9.72 3.74 -18.76
N GLU A 161 8.73 4.58 -19.06
CA GLU A 161 8.50 5.08 -20.42
C GLU A 161 9.70 5.88 -20.94
N LYS A 162 10.28 6.76 -20.11
CA LYS A 162 11.48 7.53 -20.48
C LYS A 162 12.70 6.64 -20.70
N GLU A 163 12.90 5.65 -19.84
CA GLU A 163 13.98 4.67 -19.98
C GLU A 163 13.81 3.84 -21.25
N PHE A 164 12.58 3.41 -21.55
CA PHE A 164 12.26 2.68 -22.76
C PHE A 164 12.51 3.51 -24.01
N ILE A 165 12.08 4.78 -24.04
CA ILE A 165 12.34 5.70 -25.17
C ILE A 165 13.85 5.93 -25.34
N ALA A 166 14.59 6.15 -24.26
CA ALA A 166 16.04 6.34 -24.31
C ALA A 166 16.76 5.11 -24.87
N LYS A 167 16.36 3.92 -24.41
CA LYS A 167 16.91 2.65 -24.89
C LYS A 167 16.57 2.38 -26.35
N ALA A 168 15.31 2.61 -26.75
CA ALA A 168 14.88 2.48 -28.14
C ALA A 168 15.67 3.41 -29.06
N LYS A 169 15.87 4.69 -28.68
CA LYS A 169 16.70 5.62 -29.44
C LYS A 169 18.14 5.14 -29.58
N ALA A 170 18.75 4.68 -28.49
CA ALA A 170 20.12 4.17 -28.52
C ALA A 170 20.24 2.96 -29.46
N ASP A 171 19.26 2.06 -29.45
CA ASP A 171 19.28 0.89 -30.33
C ASP A 171 19.00 1.26 -31.79
N PHE A 172 18.13 2.23 -32.08
CA PHE A 172 17.96 2.77 -33.44
C PHE A 172 19.24 3.43 -33.97
N SER A 173 19.94 4.23 -33.16
CA SER A 173 21.21 4.83 -33.58
C SER A 173 22.31 3.79 -33.85
N LYS A 174 22.32 2.66 -33.12
CA LYS A 174 23.23 1.54 -33.43
C LYS A 174 22.88 0.88 -34.76
N VAL A 175 21.59 0.69 -35.03
CA VAL A 175 21.11 0.12 -36.29
C VAL A 175 21.47 1.04 -37.46
N GLU A 176 21.27 2.35 -37.33
CA GLU A 176 21.69 3.35 -38.34
C GLU A 176 23.19 3.33 -38.57
N ALA A 177 24.01 3.29 -37.52
CA ALA A 177 25.46 3.22 -37.64
C ALA A 177 25.91 1.93 -38.35
N ASN A 178 25.27 0.80 -38.07
CA ASN A 178 25.53 -0.47 -38.76
C ASN A 178 25.14 -0.40 -40.24
N PHE A 179 24.01 0.21 -40.59
CA PHE A 179 23.61 0.40 -41.99
C PHE A 179 24.57 1.33 -42.74
N ALA A 180 25.00 2.43 -42.12
CA ALA A 180 25.98 3.35 -42.70
C ALA A 180 27.31 2.64 -42.97
N HIS A 181 27.77 1.79 -42.05
CA HIS A 181 28.97 0.98 -42.25
C HIS A 181 28.81 -0.04 -43.39
N GLN A 182 27.65 -0.70 -43.50
CA GLN A 182 27.38 -1.65 -44.58
C GLN A 182 27.31 -0.98 -45.96
N LEU A 183 26.71 0.22 -46.04
CA LEU A 183 26.64 1.01 -47.27
C LEU A 183 28.01 1.50 -47.73
N ASN A 184 28.82 2.05 -46.82
CA ASN A 184 30.19 2.47 -47.15
C ASN A 184 31.07 1.29 -47.59
N GLY A 185 30.85 0.09 -47.03
CA GLY A 185 31.53 -1.13 -47.46
C GLY A 185 31.12 -1.62 -48.85
N LEU A 186 29.90 -1.30 -49.30
CA LEU A 186 29.39 -1.61 -50.64
C LEU A 186 29.89 -0.62 -51.69
N GLU A 187 29.98 0.68 -51.36
CA GLU A 187 30.57 1.69 -52.25
C GLU A 187 32.05 1.39 -52.56
N ALA A 188 32.82 0.93 -51.57
CA ALA A 188 34.21 0.51 -51.76
C ALA A 188 34.40 -0.75 -52.64
N PHE A 189 33.32 -1.46 -52.98
CA PHE A 189 33.35 -2.65 -53.83
C PHE A 189 32.94 -2.35 -55.29
N VAL A 190 32.46 -1.14 -55.56
CA VAL A 190 31.93 -0.71 -56.87
C VAL A 190 32.93 0.18 -57.64
N GLU A 191 33.98 0.68 -56.99
CA GLU A 191 35.19 1.25 -57.63
C GLU A 191 36.25 0.17 -57.93
#